data_AF-A0A845JZ62-F1
#
_entry.id   AF-A0A845JZ62-F1
#
_cell.length_a   1.000
_cell.length_b   1.000
_cell.length_c   1.000
_cell.angle_alpha   90.00
_cell.angle_beta   90.00
_cell.angle_gamma   90.00
#
_symmetry.space_group_name_H-M   'P 1'
#
loop_
_entity.id
_entity.type
_entity.pdbx_description
1 polymer ?
#
loop_
_entity_poly.entity_id
_entity_poly.type
_entity_poly.pdbx_seq_one_letter_code
_entity_poly.pdbx_strand_id
1 'polypeptide(L)'
;MKIWLFLIFIMSKNKSSILKQAKLFNFKDKQTMIGAMKKERISLTCAPGGENHRGNQLIGRMPIKGEGFTAGDIDGIGPYFEANGHAGRVEVLNLNELSGVDKIMGLKDEHQGRVLLLRNWVQNEMQEAESKETYTEGVYRELVADEWDSKYLDPNKHPDLLDADGKPVLDPTDPKGKRVLRDTTKHGRVMNKLARRNICYALDMDQKPDYAEGKGTIVNLKTKAKLFKAVERLKQMIAEGLIAIDSKTEVIINVVEGNRYYDLKKTGIGFHGDTERVVVICITIGGGGGYPMRWQWFKDGMPVGKPIDIELNDGDVYVMSEKSVGADWKKKVIYTLRHAAGAEKYRTLKKWENRREAYEARVKAKAEKLSFKVKSTKPTKPKNKIVIKGKRKRVVIKGKVAENDKKNRRKTTINGGLKKEC
;
A
#
# COMPACT_ATOMS: atom_id res chain seq x y z
N MET A 1 23.51 44.23 -2.99
CA MET A 1 24.31 43.43 -2.01
C MET A 1 23.49 42.48 -1.13
N LYS A 2 22.34 42.86 -0.56
CA LYS A 2 21.58 42.02 0.39
C LYS A 2 20.96 40.72 -0.19
N ILE A 3 20.56 40.72 -1.46
CA ILE A 3 19.95 39.54 -2.14
C ILE A 3 20.99 38.43 -2.39
N TRP A 4 22.24 38.81 -2.69
CA TRP A 4 23.34 37.88 -2.95
C TRP A 4 23.79 37.15 -1.66
N LEU A 5 23.83 37.85 -0.53
CA LEU A 5 24.09 37.28 0.80
C LEU A 5 23.01 36.28 1.23
N PHE A 6 21.74 36.53 0.89
CA PHE A 6 20.63 35.62 1.23
C PHE A 6 20.66 34.32 0.41
N LEU A 7 20.97 34.41 -0.89
CA LEU A 7 21.19 33.25 -1.76
C LEU A 7 22.40 32.41 -1.31
N ILE A 8 23.51 33.05 -0.94
CA ILE A 8 24.68 32.36 -0.37
C ILE A 8 24.33 31.67 0.96
N PHE A 9 23.51 32.29 1.81
CA PHE A 9 23.09 31.72 3.08
C PHE A 9 22.14 30.51 2.93
N ILE A 10 21.22 30.55 1.95
CA ILE A 10 20.34 29.42 1.62
C ILE A 10 21.14 28.28 0.98
N MET A 11 22.03 28.57 0.04
CA MET A 11 22.91 27.56 -0.58
C MET A 11 23.88 26.95 0.44
N SER A 12 24.35 27.73 1.42
CA SER A 12 25.18 27.26 2.54
C SER A 12 24.40 26.35 3.50
N LYS A 13 23.15 26.68 3.84
CA LYS A 13 22.29 25.80 4.65
C LYS A 13 21.90 24.50 3.93
N ASN A 14 21.62 24.55 2.62
CA ASN A 14 21.36 23.35 1.82
C ASN A 14 22.61 22.50 1.64
N LYS A 15 23.79 23.10 1.36
CA LYS A 15 25.07 22.38 1.38
C LYS A 15 25.37 21.80 2.76
N SER A 16 25.11 22.52 3.86
CA SER A 16 25.29 22.02 5.23
C SER A 16 24.34 20.87 5.57
N SER A 17 23.10 20.89 5.07
CA SER A 17 22.11 19.80 5.19
C SER A 17 22.51 18.57 4.39
N ILE A 18 22.94 18.77 3.14
CA ILE A 18 23.42 17.71 2.23
C ILE A 18 24.74 17.12 2.76
N LEU A 19 25.68 17.95 3.21
CA LEU A 19 26.90 17.52 3.90
C LEU A 19 26.60 16.86 5.25
N LYS A 20 25.54 17.26 5.97
CA LYS A 20 25.13 16.57 7.21
C LYS A 20 24.53 15.20 6.93
N GLN A 21 23.76 15.01 5.86
CA GLN A 21 23.27 13.68 5.47
C GLN A 21 24.39 12.80 4.89
N ALA A 22 25.24 13.35 4.02
CA ALA A 22 26.40 12.64 3.47
C ALA A 22 27.47 12.32 4.55
N LYS A 23 27.65 13.18 5.56
CA LYS A 23 28.52 12.89 6.72
C LYS A 23 27.87 12.03 7.80
N LEU A 24 26.53 11.87 7.82
CA LEU A 24 25.87 11.02 8.83
C LEU A 24 26.08 9.52 8.58
N PHE A 25 26.38 9.12 7.35
CA PHE A 25 26.35 7.71 6.93
C PHE A 25 27.62 7.23 6.22
N ASN A 26 28.68 8.04 6.20
CA ASN A 26 30.02 7.49 6.05
C ASN A 26 30.40 6.86 7.41
N PHE A 27 29.88 5.66 7.66
CA PHE A 27 30.14 4.92 8.88
C PHE A 27 31.66 4.76 8.99
N LYS A 28 32.26 5.46 9.96
CA LYS A 28 33.70 5.43 10.20
C LYS A 28 34.19 4.01 10.51
N ASP A 29 33.30 3.14 10.98
CA ASP A 29 33.53 1.74 11.29
C ASP A 29 32.24 0.91 11.21
N LYS A 30 32.39 -0.42 11.05
CA LYS A 30 31.30 -1.40 10.93
C LYS A 30 30.35 -1.40 12.13
N GLN A 31 30.84 -1.16 13.34
CA GLN A 31 30.05 -1.24 14.56
C GLN A 31 29.00 -0.14 14.63
N THR A 32 29.35 1.06 14.17
CA THR A 32 28.41 2.18 14.06
C THR A 32 27.25 1.86 13.09
N MET A 33 27.54 1.18 11.97
CA MET A 33 26.52 0.74 11.01
C MET A 33 25.55 -0.28 11.60
N ILE A 34 26.08 -1.33 12.25
CA ILE A 34 25.26 -2.34 12.93
C ILE A 34 24.39 -1.68 14.01
N GLY A 35 24.94 -0.72 14.75
CA GLY A 35 24.20 0.07 15.72
C GLY A 35 23.03 0.87 15.13
N ALA A 36 23.20 1.41 13.92
CA ALA A 36 22.12 2.08 13.18
C ALA A 36 21.08 1.08 12.68
N MET A 37 21.50 -0.03 12.06
CA MET A 37 20.64 -1.09 11.55
C MET A 37 19.74 -1.73 12.61
N LYS A 38 20.16 -1.72 13.89
CA LYS A 38 19.31 -2.14 15.03
C LYS A 38 18.21 -1.12 15.40
N LYS A 39 18.35 0.15 15.00
CA LYS A 39 17.49 1.27 15.40
C LYS A 39 16.59 1.80 14.28
N GLU A 40 16.73 1.24 13.08
CA GLU A 40 15.88 1.54 11.95
C GLU A 40 15.63 0.28 11.13
N ARG A 41 14.62 0.33 10.27
CA ARG A 41 14.27 -0.77 9.38
C ARG A 41 14.08 -0.26 7.96
N ILE A 42 14.49 -1.07 7.00
CA ILE A 42 14.17 -0.87 5.58
C ILE A 42 13.33 -2.06 5.12
N SER A 43 12.14 -1.79 4.57
CA SER A 43 11.34 -2.79 3.86
C SER A 43 11.41 -2.53 2.37
N LEU A 44 11.69 -3.56 1.59
CA LEU A 44 11.94 -3.49 0.15
C LEU A 44 10.84 -4.30 -0.54
N THR A 45 9.82 -3.61 -1.03
CA THR A 45 8.66 -4.24 -1.67
C THR A 45 8.91 -4.41 -3.15
N CYS A 46 9.09 -5.64 -3.59
CA CYS A 46 9.21 -6.05 -4.99
C CYS A 46 7.82 -6.23 -5.61
N ALA A 47 7.54 -5.53 -6.70
CA ALA A 47 6.25 -5.58 -7.38
C ALA A 47 6.34 -5.24 -8.88
N PRO A 48 5.29 -5.53 -9.68
CA PRO A 48 5.18 -5.09 -11.07
C PRO A 48 5.12 -3.57 -11.23
N GLY A 49 4.70 -2.86 -10.18
CA GLY A 49 4.69 -1.40 -10.13
C GLY A 49 4.67 -0.86 -8.71
N GLY A 50 5.01 0.42 -8.59
CA GLY A 50 5.21 1.08 -7.31
C GLY A 50 5.33 2.59 -7.49
N GLU A 51 5.13 3.32 -6.41
CA GLU A 51 5.12 4.78 -6.41
C GLU A 51 5.84 5.27 -5.15
N ASN A 52 6.63 6.34 -5.27
CA ASN A 52 7.29 6.91 -4.10
C ASN A 52 6.26 7.38 -3.05
N HIS A 53 5.12 7.89 -3.50
CA HIS A 53 4.01 8.25 -2.64
C HIS A 53 2.69 8.04 -3.37
N ARG A 54 1.61 7.87 -2.62
CA ARG A 54 0.28 7.71 -3.19
C ARG A 54 -0.12 8.86 -4.12
N GLY A 55 -0.34 8.56 -5.39
CA GLY A 55 -0.74 9.51 -6.41
C GLY A 55 0.43 10.25 -7.09
N ASN A 56 1.66 9.82 -6.82
CA ASN A 56 2.85 10.31 -7.52
C ASN A 56 3.11 9.47 -8.79
N GLN A 57 4.23 9.76 -9.48
CA GLN A 57 4.70 8.98 -10.61
C GLN A 57 4.74 7.48 -10.29
N LEU A 58 4.02 6.69 -11.08
CA LEU A 58 4.07 5.25 -11.07
C LEU A 58 5.29 4.76 -11.87
N ILE A 59 6.05 3.84 -11.28
CA ILE A 59 7.15 3.12 -11.92
C ILE A 59 6.71 1.68 -12.19
N GLY A 60 7.09 1.13 -13.34
CA GLY A 60 6.60 -0.19 -13.78
C GLY A 60 5.20 -0.10 -14.39
N ARG A 61 4.30 -1.00 -13.99
CA ARG A 61 2.94 -1.07 -14.55
C ARG A 61 1.86 -1.09 -13.46
N MET A 62 0.67 -0.64 -13.84
CA MET A 62 -0.51 -0.73 -12.99
C MET A 62 -0.89 -2.19 -12.71
N PRO A 63 -1.50 -2.47 -11.55
CA PRO A 63 -1.96 -3.81 -11.22
C PRO A 63 -3.13 -4.20 -12.10
N ILE A 64 -3.17 -5.48 -12.47
CA ILE A 64 -4.31 -6.11 -13.10
C ILE A 64 -4.87 -7.11 -12.09
N LYS A 65 -6.13 -6.92 -11.70
CA LYS A 65 -6.80 -7.77 -10.72
C LYS A 65 -6.80 -9.22 -11.20
N GLY A 66 -6.41 -10.16 -10.34
CA GLY A 66 -6.32 -11.58 -10.66
C GLY A 66 -4.93 -12.04 -11.13
N GLU A 67 -3.97 -11.13 -11.28
CA GLU A 67 -2.56 -11.49 -11.53
C GLU A 67 -1.73 -11.61 -10.23
N GLY A 68 -2.31 -11.33 -9.07
CA GLY A 68 -1.64 -11.54 -7.79
C GLY A 68 -1.62 -13.02 -7.37
N PHE A 69 -0.76 -13.36 -6.41
CA PHE A 69 -0.72 -14.70 -5.83
C PHE A 69 -2.09 -15.09 -5.25
N THR A 70 -2.58 -16.27 -5.59
CA THR A 70 -3.77 -16.85 -4.97
C THR A 70 -3.44 -17.40 -3.58
N ALA A 71 -4.47 -17.74 -2.79
CA ALA A 71 -4.25 -18.49 -1.56
C ALA A 71 -3.62 -19.86 -1.84
N GLY A 72 -4.05 -20.54 -2.91
CA GLY A 72 -3.50 -21.82 -3.34
C GLY A 72 -2.03 -21.74 -3.75
N ASP A 73 -1.62 -20.64 -4.40
CA ASP A 73 -0.21 -20.41 -4.70
C ASP A 73 0.62 -20.39 -3.42
N ILE A 74 0.19 -19.62 -2.42
CA ILE A 74 0.92 -19.50 -1.15
C ILE A 74 0.93 -20.83 -0.38
N ASP A 75 -0.21 -21.53 -0.32
CA ASP A 75 -0.34 -22.83 0.33
C ASP A 75 0.55 -23.89 -0.36
N GLY A 76 0.76 -23.79 -1.67
CA GLY A 76 1.60 -24.69 -2.45
C GLY A 76 3.10 -24.37 -2.42
N ILE A 77 3.49 -23.10 -2.52
CA ILE A 77 4.91 -22.72 -2.52
C ILE A 77 5.56 -22.87 -1.13
N GLY A 78 4.78 -22.79 -0.04
CA GLY A 78 5.32 -22.99 1.31
C GLY A 78 6.05 -24.33 1.47
N PRO A 79 5.38 -25.47 1.22
CA PRO A 79 6.01 -26.79 1.18
C PRO A 79 7.19 -26.91 0.20
N TYR A 80 7.13 -26.21 -0.95
CA TYR A 80 8.26 -26.17 -1.88
C TYR A 80 9.52 -25.58 -1.22
N PHE A 81 9.40 -24.44 -0.52
CA PHE A 81 10.55 -23.85 0.18
C PHE A 81 11.05 -24.75 1.30
N GLU A 82 10.16 -25.38 2.08
CA GLU A 82 10.54 -26.37 3.11
C GLU A 82 11.41 -27.49 2.54
N ALA A 83 11.02 -28.04 1.38
CA ALA A 83 11.75 -29.10 0.70
C ALA A 83 13.07 -28.64 0.05
N ASN A 84 13.21 -27.34 -0.23
CA ASN A 84 14.33 -26.78 -1.00
C ASN A 84 15.21 -25.85 -0.14
N GLY A 85 15.74 -26.38 0.96
CA GLY A 85 16.78 -25.70 1.75
C GLY A 85 16.28 -24.74 2.83
N HIS A 86 14.96 -24.63 3.04
CA HIS A 86 14.37 -23.79 4.09
C HIS A 86 13.60 -24.56 5.16
N ALA A 87 13.89 -25.85 5.33
CA ALA A 87 13.24 -26.69 6.34
C ALA A 87 13.22 -26.01 7.73
N GLY A 88 12.03 -25.92 8.34
CA GLY A 88 11.80 -25.32 9.66
C GLY A 88 11.91 -23.78 9.68
N ARG A 89 11.93 -23.12 8.51
CA ARG A 89 12.01 -21.66 8.38
C ARG A 89 10.87 -21.07 7.55
N VAL A 90 9.86 -21.88 7.21
CA VAL A 90 8.70 -21.42 6.44
C VAL A 90 7.47 -21.39 7.33
N GLU A 91 6.72 -20.30 7.25
CA GLU A 91 5.38 -20.19 7.87
C GLU A 91 4.37 -19.81 6.79
N VAL A 92 3.28 -20.55 6.68
CA VAL A 92 2.12 -20.18 5.86
C VAL A 92 0.98 -19.76 6.79
N LEU A 93 0.68 -18.46 6.79
CA LEU A 93 -0.34 -17.88 7.65
C LEU A 93 -1.70 -17.89 6.95
N ASN A 94 -2.65 -18.63 7.51
CA ASN A 94 -4.06 -18.56 7.12
C ASN A 94 -4.77 -17.41 7.83
N LEU A 95 -4.84 -16.25 7.16
CA LEU A 95 -5.40 -15.04 7.78
C LEU A 95 -6.92 -15.14 8.02
N ASN A 96 -7.62 -16.03 7.30
CA ASN A 96 -9.04 -16.27 7.51
C ASN A 96 -9.27 -17.02 8.81
N GLU A 97 -8.54 -18.10 9.05
CA GLU A 97 -8.59 -18.88 10.29
C GLU A 97 -8.12 -18.07 11.49
N LEU A 98 -7.00 -17.38 11.36
CA LEU A 98 -6.43 -16.55 12.43
C LEU A 98 -7.35 -15.38 12.83
N SER A 99 -8.33 -15.02 12.00
CA SER A 99 -9.36 -14.03 12.38
C SER A 99 -10.24 -14.51 13.55
N GLY A 100 -10.39 -15.83 13.73
CA GLY A 100 -11.28 -16.43 14.71
C GLY A 100 -12.77 -16.16 14.47
N VAL A 101 -13.18 -15.95 13.21
CA VAL A 101 -14.57 -15.67 12.82
C VAL A 101 -15.03 -16.64 11.73
N ASP A 102 -16.00 -17.51 12.05
CA ASP A 102 -16.52 -18.55 11.13
C ASP A 102 -16.91 -18.01 9.75
N LYS A 103 -17.54 -16.83 9.72
CA LYS A 103 -17.95 -16.19 8.47
C LYS A 103 -16.78 -15.75 7.59
N ILE A 104 -15.63 -15.45 8.19
CA ILE A 104 -14.40 -15.11 7.47
C ILE A 104 -13.70 -16.39 7.02
N MET A 105 -13.71 -17.45 7.85
CA MET A 105 -13.20 -18.78 7.50
C MET A 105 -13.91 -19.34 6.27
N GLY A 106 -15.24 -19.26 6.23
CA GLY A 106 -16.07 -19.72 5.11
C GLY A 106 -16.19 -18.76 3.92
N LEU A 107 -15.27 -17.79 3.76
CA LEU A 107 -15.26 -16.96 2.55
C LEU A 107 -14.84 -17.78 1.33
N LYS A 108 -15.33 -17.38 0.16
CA LYS A 108 -14.95 -18.00 -1.13
C LYS A 108 -13.45 -17.86 -1.38
N ASP A 109 -12.91 -18.73 -2.23
CA ASP A 109 -11.48 -18.84 -2.53
C ASP A 109 -10.83 -17.51 -2.94
N GLU A 110 -11.51 -16.69 -3.74
CA GLU A 110 -11.04 -15.33 -4.13
C GLU A 110 -10.92 -14.34 -2.96
N HIS A 111 -11.36 -14.73 -1.77
CA HIS A 111 -11.31 -13.97 -0.52
C HIS A 111 -10.54 -14.71 0.59
N GLN A 112 -9.83 -15.78 0.24
CA GLN A 112 -8.87 -16.42 1.13
C GLN A 112 -7.56 -15.62 1.13
N GLY A 113 -7.14 -15.18 2.31
CA GLY A 113 -5.91 -14.46 2.56
C GLY A 113 -4.84 -15.38 3.13
N ARG A 114 -3.72 -15.46 2.43
CA ARG A 114 -2.49 -16.13 2.87
C ARG A 114 -1.31 -15.17 2.89
N VAL A 115 -0.37 -15.46 3.79
CA VAL A 115 0.96 -14.84 3.82
C VAL A 115 1.99 -15.93 4.01
N LEU A 116 2.96 -16.00 3.11
CA LEU A 116 4.17 -16.79 3.30
C LEU A 116 5.18 -15.94 4.07
N LEU A 117 5.80 -16.51 5.10
CA LEU A 117 7.00 -15.98 5.73
C LEU A 117 8.16 -16.95 5.51
N LEU A 118 9.26 -16.44 4.98
CA LEU A 118 10.54 -17.15 4.87
C LEU A 118 11.50 -16.52 5.87
N ARG A 119 11.74 -17.22 6.98
CA ARG A 119 12.56 -16.74 8.09
C ARG A 119 14.03 -16.77 7.73
N ASN A 120 14.71 -15.66 7.99
CA ASN A 120 16.15 -15.50 7.76
C ASN A 120 16.56 -15.87 6.32
N TRP A 121 15.67 -15.66 5.33
CA TRP A 121 15.85 -16.08 3.95
C TRP A 121 17.11 -15.49 3.33
N VAL A 122 17.35 -14.18 3.53
CA VAL A 122 18.51 -13.50 2.94
C VAL A 122 19.81 -14.15 3.42
N GLN A 123 19.92 -14.46 4.71
CA GLN A 123 21.11 -15.07 5.27
C GLN A 123 21.26 -16.53 4.84
N ASN A 124 20.15 -17.26 4.67
CA ASN A 124 20.18 -18.66 4.23
C ASN A 124 20.62 -18.80 2.78
N GLU A 125 20.05 -18.00 1.87
CA GLU A 125 20.30 -18.14 0.43
C GLU A 125 21.52 -17.39 -0.07
N MET A 126 21.83 -16.26 0.55
CA MET A 126 22.78 -15.32 -0.04
C MET A 126 24.13 -15.29 0.68
N GLN A 127 24.23 -15.85 1.89
CA GLN A 127 25.46 -15.75 2.67
C GLN A 127 26.62 -16.44 1.95
N GLU A 128 27.71 -15.69 1.83
CA GLU A 128 28.98 -16.18 1.28
C GLU A 128 29.82 -16.76 2.43
N ALA A 129 30.28 -18.01 2.28
CA ALA A 129 30.92 -18.80 3.33
C ALA A 129 32.16 -18.12 3.96
N GLU A 130 32.87 -17.29 3.20
CA GLU A 130 34.12 -16.65 3.61
C GLU A 130 33.94 -15.17 4.01
N SER A 131 32.73 -14.63 3.95
CA SER A 131 32.49 -13.22 4.26
C SER A 131 32.43 -12.96 5.76
N LYS A 132 33.26 -12.02 6.24
CA LYS A 132 33.18 -11.46 7.61
C LYS A 132 31.97 -10.52 7.80
N GLU A 133 31.29 -10.16 6.74
CA GLU A 133 30.06 -9.35 6.71
C GLU A 133 28.85 -10.25 6.42
N THR A 134 27.74 -10.03 7.13
CA THR A 134 26.49 -10.72 6.76
C THR A 134 25.96 -10.17 5.44
N TYR A 135 25.17 -10.96 4.72
CA TYR A 135 24.63 -10.45 3.47
C TYR A 135 23.69 -9.25 3.68
N THR A 136 22.92 -9.25 4.77
CA THR A 136 22.02 -8.15 5.14
C THR A 136 22.76 -6.87 5.51
N GLU A 137 23.94 -6.97 6.15
CA GLU A 137 24.84 -5.83 6.42
C GLU A 137 25.30 -5.17 5.10
N GLY A 138 25.68 -5.99 4.11
CA GLY A 138 26.09 -5.50 2.80
C GLY A 138 24.95 -4.82 2.02
N VAL A 139 23.75 -5.42 2.02
CA VAL A 139 22.56 -4.80 1.43
C VAL A 139 22.23 -3.48 2.13
N TYR A 140 22.24 -3.45 3.46
CA TYR A 140 22.01 -2.24 4.23
C TYR A 140 22.99 -1.13 3.86
N ARG A 141 24.28 -1.45 3.70
CA ARG A 141 25.33 -0.51 3.26
C ARG A 141 25.04 0.10 1.89
N GLU A 142 24.59 -0.70 0.92
CA GLU A 142 24.20 -0.22 -0.42
C GLU A 142 23.03 0.77 -0.35
N LEU A 143 22.05 0.49 0.51
CA LEU A 143 20.81 1.24 0.65
C LEU A 143 21.00 2.58 1.38
N VAL A 144 21.79 2.60 2.46
CA VAL A 144 22.00 3.83 3.26
C VAL A 144 22.97 4.82 2.61
N ALA A 145 23.69 4.39 1.56
CA ALA A 145 24.47 5.27 0.71
C ALA A 145 23.60 6.18 -0.18
N ASP A 146 22.33 5.81 -0.40
CA ASP A 146 21.40 6.60 -1.21
C ASP A 146 20.73 7.74 -0.42
N GLU A 147 20.25 8.74 -1.17
CA GLU A 147 19.41 9.80 -0.61
C GLU A 147 17.95 9.35 -0.57
N TRP A 148 17.43 9.16 0.64
CA TRP A 148 16.06 8.73 0.88
C TRP A 148 15.09 9.91 0.93
N ASP A 149 14.03 9.87 0.12
CA ASP A 149 13.06 10.96 0.02
C ASP A 149 12.37 11.23 1.34
N SER A 150 12.46 12.47 1.79
CA SER A 150 11.82 12.98 3.01
C SER A 150 10.62 13.88 2.72
N LYS A 151 10.27 14.05 1.43
CA LYS A 151 9.15 14.86 0.97
C LYS A 151 8.34 14.14 -0.10
N TYR A 152 7.14 14.65 -0.38
CA TYR A 152 6.24 14.14 -1.41
C TYR A 152 5.21 15.18 -1.81
N LEU A 153 4.56 15.00 -2.97
CA LEU A 153 3.38 15.77 -3.35
C LEU A 153 2.14 15.13 -2.74
N ASP A 154 1.38 15.86 -1.93
CA ASP A 154 0.02 15.43 -1.59
C ASP A 154 -0.96 16.09 -2.56
N PRO A 155 -1.56 15.33 -3.51
CA PRO A 155 -2.48 15.90 -4.50
C PRO A 155 -3.78 16.40 -3.86
N ASN A 156 -4.08 16.02 -2.62
CA ASN A 156 -5.30 16.43 -1.92
C ASN A 156 -5.08 17.68 -1.04
N LYS A 157 -3.88 18.25 -1.02
CA LYS A 157 -3.56 19.46 -0.25
C LYS A 157 -3.47 20.67 -1.17
N HIS A 158 -3.82 21.81 -0.62
CA HIS A 158 -3.70 23.11 -1.27
C HIS A 158 -2.30 23.67 -1.04
N PRO A 159 -1.63 24.20 -2.08
CA PRO A 159 -0.31 24.81 -1.96
C PRO A 159 -0.37 26.05 -1.08
N ASP A 160 0.78 26.43 -0.54
CA ASP A 160 0.87 27.62 0.30
C ASP A 160 0.93 28.88 -0.58
N LEU A 161 0.19 29.92 -0.22
CA LEU A 161 0.25 31.25 -0.85
C LEU A 161 1.18 32.13 -0.03
N LEU A 162 2.41 32.31 -0.49
CA LEU A 162 3.41 33.13 0.19
C LEU A 162 3.76 34.37 -0.64
N ASP A 163 3.90 35.52 0.02
CA ASP A 163 4.45 36.75 -0.54
C ASP A 163 5.99 36.65 -0.70
N ALA A 164 6.61 37.69 -1.25
CA ALA A 164 8.06 37.72 -1.50
C ALA A 164 8.91 37.56 -0.22
N ASP A 165 8.33 37.83 0.95
CA ASP A 165 8.98 37.68 2.25
C ASP A 165 8.72 36.30 2.88
N GLY A 166 8.05 35.39 2.15
CA GLY A 166 7.69 34.07 2.62
C GLY A 166 6.54 34.06 3.65
N LYS A 167 5.77 35.14 3.75
CA LYS A 167 4.60 35.23 4.65
C LYS A 167 3.32 34.93 3.87
N PRO A 168 2.27 34.41 4.54
CA PRO A 168 0.97 34.18 3.90
C PRO A 168 0.43 35.44 3.21
N VAL A 169 -0.02 35.36 1.95
CA VAL A 169 -0.51 36.55 1.20
C VAL A 169 -1.73 37.18 1.87
N LEU A 170 -1.97 38.47 1.64
CA LEU A 170 -3.21 39.13 2.09
C LEU A 170 -4.41 38.64 1.26
N ASP A 171 -5.54 38.43 1.93
CA ASP A 171 -6.82 38.15 1.30
C ASP A 171 -7.31 39.44 0.60
N PRO A 172 -7.37 39.48 -0.75
CA PRO A 172 -7.81 40.67 -1.45
C PRO A 172 -9.29 40.99 -1.22
N THR A 173 -10.06 40.04 -0.65
CA THR A 173 -11.49 40.19 -0.36
C THR A 173 -11.78 40.55 1.10
N ASP A 174 -10.77 40.53 1.98
CA ASP A 174 -10.92 40.89 3.39
C ASP A 174 -10.37 42.31 3.64
N PRO A 175 -11.25 43.32 3.83
CA PRO A 175 -10.82 44.70 4.09
C PRO A 175 -10.05 44.87 5.41
N LYS A 176 -10.01 43.84 6.27
CA LYS A 176 -9.25 43.82 7.52
C LYS A 176 -7.82 43.27 7.35
N GLY A 177 -7.40 42.94 6.12
CA GLY A 177 -6.04 42.49 5.84
C GLY A 177 -5.71 41.11 6.40
N LYS A 178 -6.70 40.20 6.45
CA LYS A 178 -6.46 38.82 6.86
C LYS A 178 -5.51 38.14 5.88
N ARG A 179 -4.58 37.35 6.39
CA ARG A 179 -3.68 36.58 5.52
C ARG A 179 -4.23 35.20 5.20
N VAL A 180 -4.15 34.80 3.94
CA VAL A 180 -4.52 33.48 3.43
C VAL A 180 -3.26 32.67 3.23
N LEU A 181 -3.18 31.54 3.94
CA LEU A 181 -2.02 30.64 3.83
C LEU A 181 -2.10 29.71 2.63
N ARG A 182 -3.29 29.43 2.07
CA ARG A 182 -3.48 28.35 1.10
C ARG A 182 -4.27 28.76 -0.13
N ASP A 183 -3.81 28.32 -1.29
CA ASP A 183 -4.53 28.49 -2.55
C ASP A 183 -5.60 27.40 -2.68
N THR A 184 -6.83 27.72 -2.30
CA THR A 184 -7.95 26.77 -2.39
C THR A 184 -8.38 26.48 -3.82
N THR A 185 -7.90 27.25 -4.80
CA THR A 185 -8.20 27.04 -6.24
C THR A 185 -7.27 26.00 -6.88
N LYS A 186 -6.15 25.67 -6.22
CA LYS A 186 -5.17 24.70 -6.72
C LYS A 186 -5.04 23.51 -5.80
N HIS A 187 -4.63 22.39 -6.38
CA HIS A 187 -4.35 21.14 -5.69
C HIS A 187 -2.88 20.76 -5.88
N GLY A 188 -2.34 20.00 -4.93
CA GLY A 188 -0.92 19.64 -4.87
C GLY A 188 -0.16 20.55 -3.91
N ARG A 189 0.37 19.97 -2.84
CA ARG A 189 1.37 20.62 -1.99
C ARG A 189 2.49 19.66 -1.63
N VAL A 190 3.72 20.14 -1.68
CA VAL A 190 4.88 19.39 -1.19
C VAL A 190 4.82 19.31 0.35
N MET A 191 4.81 18.10 0.87
CA MET A 191 4.68 17.77 2.29
C MET A 191 5.90 16.98 2.75
N ASN A 192 6.16 16.99 4.07
CA ASN A 192 7.22 16.18 4.67
C ASN A 192 6.73 14.75 5.00
N LYS A 193 7.55 13.75 4.72
CA LYS A 193 7.32 12.36 5.10
C LYS A 193 7.76 12.08 6.54
N LEU A 194 6.86 12.34 7.48
CA LEU A 194 7.14 12.12 8.90
C LEU A 194 7.12 10.63 9.29
N ALA A 195 6.31 9.82 8.61
CA ALA A 195 6.04 8.44 9.00
C ALA A 195 7.13 7.44 8.57
N ARG A 196 7.85 7.73 7.48
CA ARG A 196 8.93 6.92 6.88
C ARG A 196 9.54 7.68 5.70
N ARG A 197 10.78 7.39 5.33
CA ARG A 197 11.36 7.86 4.06
C ARG A 197 11.20 6.79 2.99
N ASN A 198 11.32 7.15 1.72
CA ASN A 198 11.04 6.22 0.63
C ASN A 198 11.99 6.45 -0.54
N ILE A 199 12.15 5.43 -1.38
CA ILE A 199 12.96 5.45 -2.60
C ILE A 199 12.47 4.30 -3.50
N CYS A 200 12.59 4.45 -4.81
CA CYS A 200 12.34 3.33 -5.73
C CYS A 200 13.66 2.86 -6.34
N TYR A 201 13.84 1.55 -6.45
CA TYR A 201 14.89 0.94 -7.28
C TYR A 201 14.25 0.31 -8.51
N ALA A 202 14.75 0.63 -9.70
CA ALA A 202 14.24 0.11 -10.97
C ALA A 202 15.40 -0.23 -11.92
N LEU A 203 15.20 -1.12 -12.87
CA LEU A 203 16.24 -1.46 -13.83
C LEU A 203 16.47 -0.31 -14.81
N ASP A 204 17.74 -0.01 -15.09
CA ASP A 204 18.18 0.87 -16.18
C ASP A 204 17.62 2.30 -16.11
N MET A 205 17.35 2.80 -14.90
CA MET A 205 16.84 4.15 -14.67
C MET A 205 17.42 4.78 -13.41
N ASP A 206 17.86 6.03 -13.51
CA ASP A 206 18.19 6.91 -12.39
C ASP A 206 17.40 8.21 -12.50
N GLN A 207 16.87 8.70 -11.38
CA GLN A 207 16.06 9.92 -11.35
C GLN A 207 16.27 10.66 -10.03
N LYS A 208 16.55 11.97 -10.11
CA LYS A 208 16.49 12.87 -8.95
C LYS A 208 15.04 13.29 -8.66
N PRO A 209 14.69 13.58 -7.40
CA PRO A 209 13.30 13.89 -7.08
C PRO A 209 12.91 15.26 -7.64
N ASP A 210 11.68 15.33 -8.14
CA ASP A 210 10.97 16.57 -8.40
C ASP A 210 9.61 16.47 -7.71
N TYR A 211 9.60 16.87 -6.43
CA TYR A 211 8.40 16.74 -5.60
C TYR A 211 7.26 17.64 -6.07
N ALA A 212 7.52 18.72 -6.82
CA ALA A 212 6.45 19.57 -7.35
C ALA A 212 5.67 18.83 -8.45
N GLU A 213 6.40 18.06 -9.27
CA GLU A 213 5.84 17.22 -10.35
C GLU A 213 5.45 15.80 -9.87
N GLY A 214 5.48 15.54 -8.56
CA GLY A 214 5.17 14.23 -8.01
C GLY A 214 6.17 13.14 -8.38
N LYS A 215 7.43 13.49 -8.69
CA LYS A 215 8.50 12.54 -9.02
C LYS A 215 9.40 12.29 -7.82
N GLY A 216 9.63 11.02 -7.50
CA GLY A 216 10.55 10.59 -6.44
C GLY A 216 11.96 10.31 -6.94
N THR A 217 12.84 10.00 -6.00
CA THR A 217 14.16 9.46 -6.31
C THR A 217 14.02 8.03 -6.85
N ILE A 218 14.70 7.75 -7.96
CA ILE A 218 14.84 6.42 -8.55
C ILE A 218 16.33 6.13 -8.66
N VAL A 219 16.74 4.94 -8.24
CA VAL A 219 18.12 4.46 -8.37
C VAL A 219 18.14 3.19 -9.20
N ASN A 220 19.10 3.08 -10.11
CA ASN A 220 19.23 1.89 -10.94
C ASN A 220 19.57 0.68 -10.06
N LEU A 221 18.67 -0.30 -10.03
CA LEU A 221 18.79 -1.49 -9.19
C LEU A 221 20.09 -2.25 -9.46
N LYS A 222 20.59 -2.28 -10.71
CA LYS A 222 21.85 -2.97 -11.06
C LYS A 222 23.08 -2.39 -10.37
N THR A 223 23.01 -1.14 -9.90
CA THR A 223 24.10 -0.50 -9.14
C THR A 223 24.17 -0.96 -7.68
N LYS A 224 23.16 -1.70 -7.21
CA LYS A 224 23.05 -2.26 -5.87
C LYS A 224 23.30 -3.77 -5.97
N ALA A 225 24.57 -4.15 -6.09
CA ALA A 225 24.98 -5.49 -6.48
C ALA A 225 24.36 -6.60 -5.58
N LYS A 226 24.41 -6.42 -4.26
CA LYS A 226 23.84 -7.39 -3.32
C LYS A 226 22.33 -7.38 -3.33
N LEU A 227 21.70 -6.20 -3.34
CA LEU A 227 20.25 -6.11 -3.45
C LEU A 227 19.73 -6.77 -4.74
N PHE A 228 20.34 -6.43 -5.89
CA PHE A 228 19.96 -6.95 -7.20
C PHE A 228 20.06 -8.48 -7.24
N LYS A 229 21.19 -9.04 -6.77
CA LYS A 229 21.38 -10.49 -6.71
C LYS A 229 20.33 -11.18 -5.82
N ALA A 230 19.99 -10.59 -4.67
CA ALA A 230 18.94 -11.13 -3.80
C ALA A 230 17.54 -11.07 -4.44
N VAL A 231 17.21 -9.96 -5.12
CA VAL A 231 15.92 -9.81 -5.81
C VAL A 231 15.78 -10.83 -6.94
N GLU A 232 16.80 -11.00 -7.78
CA GLU A 232 16.78 -11.97 -8.87
C GLU A 232 16.72 -13.41 -8.35
N ARG A 233 17.47 -13.74 -7.29
CA ARG A 233 17.41 -15.07 -6.67
C ARG A 233 16.03 -15.36 -6.10
N LEU A 234 15.43 -14.41 -5.38
CA LEU A 234 14.10 -14.57 -4.81
C LEU A 234 13.04 -14.74 -5.91
N LYS A 235 13.12 -13.94 -6.96
CA LYS A 235 12.25 -14.05 -8.14
C LYS A 235 12.33 -15.44 -8.76
N GLN A 236 13.55 -15.95 -8.96
CA GLN A 236 13.78 -17.28 -9.51
C GLN A 236 13.16 -18.37 -8.64
N MET A 237 13.43 -18.38 -7.32
CA MET A 237 12.91 -19.42 -6.44
C MET A 237 11.39 -19.42 -6.35
N ILE A 238 10.76 -18.24 -6.34
CA ILE A 238 9.30 -18.14 -6.38
C ILE A 238 8.76 -18.68 -7.71
N ALA A 239 9.39 -18.34 -8.84
CA ALA A 239 8.98 -18.86 -10.14
C ALA A 239 9.08 -20.40 -10.20
N GLU A 240 10.19 -20.97 -9.73
CA GLU A 240 10.39 -22.42 -9.66
C GLU A 240 9.33 -23.08 -8.76
N GLY A 241 9.03 -22.49 -7.60
CA GLY A 241 8.00 -22.99 -6.70
C GLY A 241 6.60 -22.96 -7.31
N LEU A 242 6.27 -21.90 -8.05
CA LEU A 242 4.99 -21.79 -8.78
C LEU A 242 4.89 -22.86 -9.89
N ILE A 243 5.97 -23.11 -10.63
CA ILE A 243 6.03 -24.17 -11.65
C ILE A 243 5.84 -25.54 -11.00
N ALA A 244 6.49 -25.79 -9.86
CA ALA A 244 6.42 -27.08 -9.15
C ALA A 244 5.00 -27.44 -8.68
N ILE A 245 4.13 -26.45 -8.51
CA ILE A 245 2.72 -26.64 -8.12
C ILE A 245 1.73 -26.45 -9.27
N ASP A 246 2.22 -26.42 -10.53
CA ASP A 246 1.42 -26.17 -11.73
C ASP A 246 0.58 -24.88 -11.67
N SER A 247 1.12 -23.85 -11.00
CA SER A 247 0.49 -22.53 -10.95
C SER A 247 0.74 -21.76 -12.25
N LYS A 248 -0.28 -21.01 -12.66
CA LYS A 248 -0.22 -20.10 -13.82
C LYS A 248 0.10 -18.66 -13.43
N THR A 249 0.27 -18.40 -12.13
CA THR A 249 0.64 -17.07 -11.63
C THR A 249 2.05 -16.73 -12.09
N GLU A 250 2.27 -15.51 -12.59
CA GLU A 250 3.59 -15.04 -13.00
C GLU A 250 4.19 -14.11 -11.95
N VAL A 251 5.48 -14.29 -11.64
CA VAL A 251 6.22 -13.37 -10.76
C VAL A 251 6.93 -12.29 -11.57
N ILE A 252 6.37 -11.08 -11.54
CA ILE A 252 6.93 -9.90 -12.22
C ILE A 252 7.39 -8.89 -11.19
N ILE A 253 8.67 -8.51 -11.27
CA ILE A 253 9.29 -7.49 -10.42
C ILE A 253 9.93 -6.45 -11.34
N ASN A 254 9.29 -5.28 -11.45
CA ASN A 254 9.82 -4.15 -12.24
C ASN A 254 10.41 -3.07 -11.34
N VAL A 255 9.98 -3.03 -10.08
CA VAL A 255 10.39 -2.04 -9.10
C VAL A 255 10.52 -2.68 -7.72
N VAL A 256 11.51 -2.20 -6.98
CA VAL A 256 11.69 -2.46 -5.56
C VAL A 256 11.47 -1.16 -4.82
N GLU A 257 10.30 -1.01 -4.20
CA GLU A 257 9.97 0.17 -3.41
C GLU A 257 10.54 0.05 -2.00
N GLY A 258 11.51 0.89 -1.69
CA GLY A 258 12.09 1.01 -0.36
C GLY A 258 11.27 1.90 0.55
N ASN A 259 11.01 1.42 1.76
CA ASN A 259 10.44 2.21 2.86
C ASN A 259 11.38 2.14 4.08
N ARG A 260 11.98 3.27 4.46
CA ARG A 260 12.91 3.39 5.59
C ARG A 260 12.25 4.01 6.82
N TYR A 261 12.12 3.19 7.84
CA TYR A 261 11.63 3.50 9.18
C TYR A 261 12.79 3.89 10.09
N TYR A 262 13.22 5.15 9.98
CA TYR A 262 14.44 5.70 10.59
C TYR A 262 14.42 5.84 12.12
N ASP A 263 13.27 5.62 12.76
CA ASP A 263 13.11 5.62 14.22
C ASP A 263 11.97 4.66 14.57
N LEU A 264 12.30 3.45 15.03
CA LEU A 264 11.34 2.37 15.27
C LEU A 264 10.25 2.74 16.31
N LYS A 265 10.50 3.72 17.18
CA LYS A 265 9.53 4.19 18.17
C LYS A 265 8.55 5.22 17.60
N LYS A 266 8.90 5.90 16.50
CA LYS A 266 8.11 7.02 15.95
C LYS A 266 7.55 6.77 14.56
N THR A 267 8.17 5.89 13.79
CA THR A 267 7.87 5.65 12.37
C THR A 267 7.02 4.38 12.21
N GLY A 268 6.31 4.29 11.09
CA GLY A 268 5.39 3.20 10.82
C GLY A 268 4.39 3.54 9.74
N ILE A 269 3.43 2.64 9.54
CA ILE A 269 2.36 2.76 8.55
C ILE A 269 1.07 2.21 9.12
N GLY A 270 0.02 3.03 9.09
CA GLY A 270 -1.29 2.66 9.65
C GLY A 270 -2.06 1.68 8.77
N PHE A 271 -3.19 1.17 9.27
CA PHE A 271 -4.02 0.20 8.54
C PHE A 271 -4.44 0.68 7.14
N HIS A 272 -3.94 -0.01 6.12
CA HIS A 272 -4.20 0.21 4.71
C HIS A 272 -4.16 -1.12 3.95
N GLY A 273 -4.52 -1.08 2.67
CA GLY A 273 -4.08 -2.07 1.70
C GLY A 273 -3.46 -1.34 0.52
N ASP A 274 -2.76 -2.06 -0.35
CA ASP A 274 -2.02 -1.45 -1.45
C ASP A 274 -2.93 -1.41 -2.67
N THR A 275 -3.49 -0.24 -2.98
CA THR A 275 -4.43 -0.11 -4.12
C THR A 275 -3.70 -0.23 -5.45
N GLU A 276 -2.44 0.15 -5.45
CA GLU A 276 -1.55 0.28 -6.60
C GLU A 276 -0.80 -1.02 -6.94
N ARG A 277 -1.03 -2.13 -6.21
CA ARG A 277 -0.42 -3.43 -6.54
C ARG A 277 -1.31 -4.62 -6.12
N VAL A 278 -1.11 -5.77 -6.76
CA VAL A 278 -1.73 -7.07 -6.41
C VAL A 278 -0.70 -8.16 -6.10
N VAL A 279 0.56 -7.92 -6.47
CA VAL A 279 1.72 -8.76 -6.16
C VAL A 279 2.57 -7.99 -5.14
N VAL A 280 2.83 -8.61 -3.99
CA VAL A 280 3.72 -8.07 -2.95
C VAL A 280 4.63 -9.18 -2.45
N ILE A 281 5.91 -9.02 -2.75
CA ILE A 281 7.01 -9.75 -2.12
C ILE A 281 7.84 -8.70 -1.41
N CYS A 282 8.21 -8.91 -0.15
CA CYS A 282 8.98 -7.92 0.60
C CYS A 282 10.17 -8.54 1.31
N ILE A 283 11.34 -7.97 1.06
CA ILE A 283 12.58 -8.26 1.78
C ILE A 283 12.72 -7.25 2.92
N THR A 284 13.08 -7.73 4.10
CA THR A 284 13.19 -6.90 5.30
C THR A 284 14.64 -6.82 5.76
N ILE A 285 15.13 -5.60 6.01
CA ILE A 285 16.52 -5.33 6.40
C ILE A 285 16.54 -4.47 7.67
N GLY A 286 17.31 -4.90 8.66
CA GLY A 286 17.44 -4.28 9.96
C GLY A 286 16.18 -4.38 10.83
N GLY A 287 16.02 -3.44 11.76
CA GLY A 287 14.85 -3.34 12.64
C GLY A 287 15.08 -3.88 14.06
N GLY A 288 16.29 -4.34 14.38
CA GLY A 288 16.67 -4.76 15.73
C GLY A 288 16.11 -6.10 16.19
N GLY A 289 15.45 -6.85 15.30
CA GLY A 289 14.72 -8.07 15.63
C GLY A 289 13.27 -7.77 16.03
N GLY A 290 12.35 -8.57 15.51
CA GLY A 290 10.93 -8.51 15.84
C GLY A 290 10.20 -7.19 15.53
N TYR A 291 10.46 -6.60 14.36
CA TYR A 291 9.69 -5.42 13.94
C TYR A 291 8.22 -5.79 13.74
N PRO A 292 7.27 -5.07 14.35
CA PRO A 292 5.89 -5.54 14.41
C PRO A 292 5.12 -5.22 13.13
N MET A 293 4.40 -6.21 12.62
CA MET A 293 3.43 -6.10 11.53
C MET A 293 2.11 -6.74 11.95
N ARG A 294 0.99 -6.14 11.56
CA ARG A 294 -0.33 -6.57 11.95
C ARG A 294 -1.26 -6.59 10.75
N TRP A 295 -1.98 -7.69 10.55
CA TRP A 295 -3.17 -7.74 9.71
C TRP A 295 -4.44 -7.66 10.57
N GLN A 296 -5.49 -7.09 9.97
CA GLN A 296 -6.80 -7.00 10.57
C GLN A 296 -7.86 -7.05 9.47
N TRP A 297 -8.87 -7.89 9.66
CA TRP A 297 -10.07 -7.89 8.82
C TRP A 297 -10.96 -6.71 9.13
N PHE A 298 -11.58 -6.15 8.09
CA PHE A 298 -12.51 -5.02 8.17
C PHE A 298 -13.78 -5.29 7.38
N LYS A 299 -14.92 -4.85 7.92
CA LYS A 299 -16.19 -4.74 7.22
C LYS A 299 -16.94 -3.50 7.68
N ASP A 300 -17.60 -2.80 6.75
CA ASP A 300 -18.31 -1.54 7.01
C ASP A 300 -17.42 -0.44 7.65
N GLY A 301 -16.11 -0.53 7.43
CA GLY A 301 -15.11 0.37 8.01
C GLY A 301 -14.75 0.09 9.47
N MET A 302 -15.17 -1.05 10.03
CA MET A 302 -14.88 -1.51 11.39
C MET A 302 -14.03 -2.79 11.38
N PRO A 303 -13.11 -2.96 12.35
CA PRO A 303 -12.34 -4.19 12.48
C PRO A 303 -13.26 -5.34 12.93
N VAL A 304 -13.02 -6.53 12.38
CA VAL A 304 -13.75 -7.77 12.63
C VAL A 304 -12.77 -8.87 12.97
N GLY A 305 -13.04 -9.64 14.02
CA GLY A 305 -12.16 -10.73 14.44
C GLY A 305 -10.89 -10.24 15.14
N LYS A 306 -10.03 -11.20 15.50
CA LYS A 306 -8.78 -10.95 16.21
C LYS A 306 -7.77 -10.24 15.28
N PRO A 307 -6.94 -9.31 15.81
CA PRO A 307 -5.77 -8.85 15.11
C PRO A 307 -4.77 -10.01 14.96
N ILE A 308 -4.05 -10.01 13.84
CA ILE A 308 -3.07 -11.04 13.51
C ILE A 308 -1.71 -10.36 13.51
N ASP A 309 -0.94 -10.57 14.57
CA ASP A 309 0.36 -9.96 14.77
C ASP A 309 1.48 -10.92 14.36
N ILE A 310 2.48 -10.37 13.68
CA ILE A 310 3.75 -11.03 13.44
C ILE A 310 4.89 -10.09 13.79
N GLU A 311 6.04 -10.71 14.04
CA GLU A 311 7.31 -10.06 14.25
C GLU A 311 8.22 -10.38 13.06
N LEU A 312 8.79 -9.36 12.42
CA LEU A 312 9.65 -9.51 11.25
C LEU A 312 11.11 -9.21 11.63
N ASN A 313 11.98 -10.19 11.42
CA ASN A 313 13.40 -10.09 11.72
C ASN A 313 14.20 -9.50 10.55
N ASP A 314 15.49 -9.25 10.78
CA ASP A 314 16.40 -8.93 9.69
C ASP A 314 16.54 -10.13 8.74
N GLY A 315 16.48 -9.89 7.43
CA GLY A 315 16.62 -10.93 6.42
C GLY A 315 15.38 -11.78 6.18
N ASP A 316 14.26 -11.53 6.87
CA ASP A 316 12.99 -12.20 6.58
C ASP A 316 12.42 -11.73 5.24
N VAL A 317 11.75 -12.65 4.54
CA VAL A 317 10.90 -12.34 3.38
C VAL A 317 9.46 -12.66 3.70
N TYR A 318 8.53 -11.82 3.23
CA TYR A 318 7.12 -12.18 3.19
C TYR A 318 6.52 -12.04 1.80
N VAL A 319 5.60 -12.94 1.46
CA VAL A 319 4.82 -12.92 0.21
C VAL A 319 3.34 -12.89 0.55
N MET A 320 2.60 -11.94 0.00
CA MET A 320 1.17 -11.81 0.23
C MET A 320 0.37 -12.36 -0.94
N SER A 321 -0.66 -13.16 -0.65
CA SER A 321 -1.75 -13.37 -1.61
C SER A 321 -2.42 -12.04 -1.97
N GLU A 322 -3.06 -11.95 -3.15
CA GLU A 322 -3.76 -10.74 -3.62
C GLU A 322 -4.77 -10.23 -2.58
N LYS A 323 -5.47 -11.15 -1.90
CA LYS A 323 -6.38 -10.79 -0.82
C LYS A 323 -5.66 -10.16 0.36
N SER A 324 -4.48 -10.66 0.70
CA SER A 324 -3.66 -10.16 1.80
C SER A 324 -3.02 -8.79 1.53
N VAL A 325 -2.71 -8.51 0.26
CA VAL A 325 -2.30 -7.17 -0.20
C VAL A 325 -3.40 -6.14 0.07
N GLY A 326 -4.65 -6.57 -0.06
CA GLY A 326 -5.80 -5.75 0.27
C GLY A 326 -6.05 -4.65 -0.77
N ALA A 327 -5.83 -4.91 -2.07
CA ALA A 327 -6.17 -3.96 -3.13
C ALA A 327 -7.64 -3.51 -3.10
N ASP A 328 -8.51 -4.34 -2.51
CA ASP A 328 -9.93 -4.07 -2.31
C ASP A 328 -10.29 -3.32 -1.00
N TRP A 329 -9.31 -2.90 -0.18
CA TRP A 329 -9.50 -2.42 1.20
C TRP A 329 -10.44 -1.22 1.40
N LYS A 330 -10.71 -0.48 0.33
CA LYS A 330 -11.64 0.65 0.29
C LYS A 330 -13.10 0.22 0.17
N LYS A 331 -13.38 -1.03 -0.22
CA LYS A 331 -14.74 -1.58 -0.34
C LYS A 331 -15.31 -1.85 1.05
N LYS A 332 -16.34 -1.10 1.43
CA LYS A 332 -16.95 -1.21 2.76
C LYS A 332 -17.93 -2.38 2.89
N VAL A 333 -18.50 -2.83 1.77
CA VAL A 333 -19.61 -3.81 1.76
C VAL A 333 -19.11 -5.24 2.00
N ILE A 334 -17.90 -5.55 1.55
CA ILE A 334 -17.29 -6.88 1.68
C ILE A 334 -16.30 -6.90 2.85
N TYR A 335 -15.87 -8.10 3.24
CA TYR A 335 -14.72 -8.27 4.12
C TYR A 335 -13.46 -7.89 3.35
N THR A 336 -12.66 -7.04 3.96
CA THR A 336 -11.40 -6.55 3.41
C THR A 336 -10.30 -6.79 4.41
N LEU A 337 -9.08 -7.02 3.93
CA LEU A 337 -7.93 -7.12 4.79
C LEU A 337 -7.14 -5.81 4.76
N ARG A 338 -6.57 -5.43 5.90
CA ARG A 338 -5.66 -4.29 6.01
C ARG A 338 -4.46 -4.68 6.84
N HIS A 339 -3.32 -4.10 6.51
CA HIS A 339 -2.09 -4.27 7.25
C HIS A 339 -1.52 -2.95 7.76
N ALA A 340 -0.80 -3.02 8.88
CA ALA A 340 -0.13 -1.92 9.55
C ALA A 340 1.22 -2.41 10.10
N ALA A 341 2.20 -1.52 10.22
CA ALA A 341 3.53 -1.89 10.73
C ALA A 341 4.21 -0.76 11.52
N GLY A 342 5.14 -1.12 12.40
CA GLY A 342 5.97 -0.19 13.18
C GLY A 342 5.36 0.25 14.50
N ALA A 343 5.62 1.50 14.90
CA ALA A 343 5.27 2.02 16.22
C ALA A 343 3.77 1.82 16.57
N GLU A 344 3.47 1.59 17.85
CA GLU A 344 2.13 1.22 18.34
C GLU A 344 1.01 2.15 17.86
N LYS A 345 1.28 3.46 17.77
CA LYS A 345 0.32 4.46 17.27
C LYS A 345 -0.20 4.18 15.85
N TYR A 346 0.51 3.39 15.05
CA TYR A 346 0.10 2.98 13.71
C TYR A 346 -0.70 1.67 13.70
N ARG A 347 -0.47 0.79 14.67
CA ARG A 347 -1.08 -0.56 14.73
C ARG A 347 -2.25 -0.68 15.72
N THR A 348 -2.44 0.32 16.59
CA THR A 348 -3.53 0.33 17.57
C THR A 348 -4.91 0.44 16.91
N LEU A 349 -5.89 -0.30 17.45
CA LEU A 349 -7.29 -0.30 17.00
C LEU A 349 -8.18 0.67 17.81
N LYS A 350 -7.61 1.39 18.78
CA LYS A 350 -8.34 2.28 19.72
C LYS A 350 -9.27 3.28 19.03
N LYS A 351 -8.87 3.78 17.85
CA LYS A 351 -9.71 4.66 17.02
C LYS A 351 -11.06 4.03 16.65
N TRP A 352 -11.09 2.73 16.39
CA TRP A 352 -12.31 2.01 16.02
C TRP A 352 -13.09 1.54 17.23
N GLU A 353 -12.41 1.16 18.32
CA GLU A 353 -13.04 0.86 19.61
C GLU A 353 -13.91 2.03 20.08
N ASN A 354 -13.35 3.24 20.09
CA ASN A 354 -14.07 4.48 20.46
C ASN A 354 -15.29 4.78 19.55
N ARG A 355 -15.37 4.17 18.36
CA ARG A 355 -16.46 4.39 17.40
C ARG A 355 -17.46 3.23 17.39
N ARG A 356 -17.25 2.19 18.19
CA ARG A 356 -18.00 0.94 18.15
C ARG A 356 -19.46 1.14 18.56
N GLU A 357 -19.71 1.82 19.68
CA GLU A 357 -21.07 2.10 20.16
C GLU A 357 -21.89 2.85 19.11
N ALA A 358 -21.34 3.94 18.56
CA ALA A 358 -22.00 4.72 17.52
C ALA A 358 -22.25 3.91 16.23
N TYR A 359 -21.33 3.00 15.89
CA TYR A 359 -21.52 2.08 14.77
C TYR A 359 -22.68 1.11 15.02
N GLU A 360 -22.73 0.48 16.19
CA GLU A 360 -23.76 -0.49 16.56
C GLU A 360 -25.15 0.15 16.63
N ALA A 361 -25.25 1.35 17.21
CA ALA A 361 -26.48 2.15 17.21
C ALA A 361 -26.99 2.41 15.79
N ARG A 362 -26.10 2.77 14.86
CA ARG A 362 -26.46 2.99 13.45
C ARG A 362 -26.91 1.71 12.75
N VAL A 363 -26.28 0.57 13.04
CA VAL A 363 -26.68 -0.73 12.47
C VAL A 363 -28.06 -1.13 12.98
N LYS A 364 -28.31 -0.99 14.29
CA LYS A 364 -29.61 -1.25 14.92
C LYS A 364 -30.71 -0.38 14.32
N ALA A 365 -30.51 0.94 14.25
CA ALA A 365 -31.47 1.87 13.66
C ALA A 365 -31.76 1.56 12.18
N LYS A 366 -30.75 1.09 11.42
CA LYS A 366 -30.95 0.66 10.02
C LYS A 366 -31.79 -0.61 9.95
N ALA A 367 -31.54 -1.60 10.82
CA ALA A 367 -32.33 -2.83 10.88
C ALA A 367 -33.80 -2.55 11.25
N GLU A 368 -34.04 -1.69 12.25
CA GLU A 368 -35.38 -1.27 12.66
C GLU A 368 -36.13 -0.59 11.50
N LYS A 369 -35.51 0.35 10.79
CA LYS A 369 -36.10 1.01 9.61
C LYS A 369 -36.45 0.02 8.48
N LEU A 370 -35.58 -0.96 8.23
CA LEU A 370 -35.87 -2.02 7.25
C LEU A 370 -37.06 -2.88 7.69
N SER A 371 -37.14 -3.25 8.98
CA SER A 371 -38.26 -4.03 9.52
C SER A 371 -39.59 -3.29 9.43
N PHE A 372 -39.60 -1.97 9.64
CA PHE A 372 -40.79 -1.12 9.52
C PHE A 372 -41.26 -1.01 8.06
N LYS A 373 -40.33 -0.86 7.11
CA LYS A 373 -40.64 -0.78 5.67
C LYS A 373 -41.21 -2.10 5.12
N VAL A 374 -40.77 -3.24 5.63
CA VAL A 374 -41.35 -4.56 5.28
C VAL A 374 -42.75 -4.73 5.87
N LYS A 375 -43.01 -4.20 7.08
CA LYS A 375 -44.34 -4.22 7.69
C LYS A 375 -45.34 -3.30 6.98
N SER A 376 -44.92 -2.15 6.46
CA SER A 376 -45.80 -1.18 5.78
C SER A 376 -46.08 -1.47 4.30
N THR A 377 -45.44 -2.48 3.70
CA THR A 377 -45.58 -2.83 2.28
C THR A 377 -46.27 -4.18 2.02
N LYS A 378 -46.90 -4.81 3.02
CA LYS A 378 -47.81 -5.94 2.76
C LYS A 378 -49.08 -5.44 2.04
N PRO A 379 -49.35 -5.81 0.77
CA PRO A 379 -50.62 -5.47 0.15
C PRO A 379 -51.70 -6.44 0.65
N THR A 380 -52.72 -5.91 1.33
CA THR A 380 -54.00 -6.58 1.48
C THR A 380 -54.65 -6.69 0.10
N LYS A 381 -54.43 -7.78 -0.62
CA LYS A 381 -55.29 -8.12 -1.77
C LYS A 381 -56.60 -8.72 -1.23
N PRO A 382 -57.78 -8.19 -1.62
CA PRO A 382 -59.03 -8.90 -1.43
C PRO A 382 -59.02 -10.16 -2.31
N LYS A 383 -59.44 -11.29 -1.73
CA LYS A 383 -59.69 -12.53 -2.46
C LYS A 383 -60.95 -12.37 -3.32
N ASN A 384 -60.82 -11.82 -4.53
CA ASN A 384 -61.85 -12.03 -5.56
C ASN A 384 -61.46 -13.24 -6.42
N LYS A 385 -62.19 -14.34 -6.20
CA LYS A 385 -62.28 -15.46 -7.11
C LYS A 385 -62.87 -14.94 -8.43
N ILE A 386 -62.07 -14.95 -9.49
CA ILE A 386 -62.59 -14.99 -10.86
C ILE A 386 -62.07 -16.29 -11.48
N VAL A 387 -63.01 -17.21 -11.68
CA VAL A 387 -62.82 -18.44 -12.45
C VAL A 387 -62.94 -18.07 -13.92
N ILE A 388 -61.88 -18.25 -14.71
CA ILE A 388 -62.00 -18.39 -16.17
C ILE A 388 -61.14 -19.57 -16.61
N LYS A 389 -61.81 -20.57 -17.18
CA LYS A 389 -61.26 -21.75 -17.85
C LYS A 389 -60.52 -21.34 -19.14
N GLY A 390 -59.40 -22.01 -19.44
CA GLY A 390 -59.10 -22.39 -20.82
C GLY A 390 -57.80 -21.87 -21.45
N LYS A 391 -57.01 -22.85 -21.89
CA LYS A 391 -56.06 -22.87 -23.04
C LYS A 391 -54.71 -22.16 -22.91
N ARG A 392 -53.67 -23.02 -22.86
CA ARG A 392 -52.27 -22.74 -23.22
C ARG A 392 -52.19 -22.09 -24.61
N LYS A 393 -51.49 -20.95 -24.72
CA LYS A 393 -50.71 -20.61 -25.92
C LYS A 393 -49.40 -19.92 -25.50
N ARG A 394 -48.28 -20.47 -25.97
CA ARG A 394 -46.98 -19.79 -26.04
C ARG A 394 -47.14 -18.57 -26.95
N VAL A 395 -46.69 -17.40 -26.50
CA VAL A 395 -46.46 -16.24 -27.37
C VAL A 395 -44.99 -15.85 -27.24
N VAL A 396 -44.26 -16.13 -28.33
CA VAL A 396 -42.97 -15.57 -28.67
C VAL A 396 -43.21 -14.10 -29.04
N ILE A 397 -42.50 -13.17 -28.43
CA ILE A 397 -42.42 -11.79 -28.93
C ILE A 397 -41.01 -11.57 -29.47
N LYS A 398 -40.92 -11.63 -30.79
CA LYS A 398 -39.86 -11.04 -31.60
C LYS A 398 -40.11 -9.53 -31.75
N GLY A 399 -39.03 -8.75 -31.80
CA GLY A 399 -38.98 -7.42 -32.40
C GLY A 399 -38.43 -6.36 -31.44
N LYS A 400 -37.49 -5.47 -31.82
CA LYS A 400 -36.72 -5.28 -33.06
C LYS A 400 -35.39 -4.64 -32.63
N VAL A 401 -34.29 -5.14 -33.19
CA VAL A 401 -33.00 -4.45 -33.20
C VAL A 401 -33.16 -3.25 -34.14
N ALA A 402 -32.81 -2.06 -33.66
CA ALA A 402 -32.44 -0.94 -34.50
C ALA A 402 -31.02 -0.56 -34.09
N GLU A 403 -30.05 -1.03 -34.86
CA GLU A 403 -28.76 -0.36 -35.00
C GLU A 403 -29.01 1.02 -35.60
N ASN A 404 -28.62 2.06 -34.86
CA ASN A 404 -27.72 3.05 -35.43
C ASN A 404 -27.06 3.89 -34.33
N ASP A 405 -25.75 3.86 -34.39
CA ASP A 405 -24.81 4.94 -34.10
C ASP A 405 -24.64 5.44 -32.67
N LYS A 406 -23.71 4.73 -32.00
CA LYS A 406 -22.33 5.22 -31.79
C LYS A 406 -22.04 6.65 -32.29
N LYS A 407 -22.54 7.68 -31.60
CA LYS A 407 -21.90 9.01 -31.49
C LYS A 407 -22.64 9.84 -30.43
N ASN A 408 -22.21 9.73 -29.17
CA ASN A 408 -22.28 10.78 -28.11
C ASN A 408 -22.27 10.20 -26.69
N ARG A 409 -21.11 9.72 -26.22
CA ARG A 409 -20.88 9.47 -24.79
C ARG A 409 -19.67 10.23 -24.27
N ARG A 410 -19.69 11.57 -24.37
CA ARG A 410 -18.86 12.49 -23.55
C ARG A 410 -19.45 13.90 -23.49
N LYS A 411 -20.60 14.12 -22.84
CA LYS A 411 -21.00 15.45 -22.33
C LYS A 411 -22.05 15.32 -21.19
N THR A 412 -21.64 14.82 -20.02
CA THR A 412 -22.42 14.99 -18.77
C THR A 412 -21.46 15.12 -17.58
N THR A 413 -21.71 16.08 -16.70
CA THR A 413 -20.99 16.25 -15.41
C THR A 413 -21.74 15.51 -14.28
N ILE A 414 -21.04 15.29 -13.16
CA ILE A 414 -21.43 14.43 -12.03
C ILE A 414 -22.78 14.81 -11.37
N ASN A 415 -23.35 15.98 -11.67
CA ASN A 415 -24.65 16.41 -11.15
C ASN A 415 -25.75 16.56 -12.23
N GLY A 416 -25.62 15.94 -13.41
CA GLY A 416 -26.75 15.77 -14.33
C GLY A 416 -27.32 17.04 -14.99
N GLY A 417 -26.56 18.15 -15.03
CA GLY A 417 -26.93 19.36 -15.77
C GLY A 417 -26.25 19.44 -17.15
N LEU A 418 -27.00 19.84 -18.19
CA LEU A 418 -26.48 20.15 -19.53
C LEU A 418 -25.54 21.36 -19.47
N LYS A 419 -24.35 21.27 -20.09
CA LYS A 419 -23.46 22.43 -20.27
C LYS A 419 -24.13 23.45 -21.20
N LYS A 420 -24.34 24.68 -20.73
CA LYS A 420 -24.61 25.83 -21.60
C LYS A 420 -23.33 26.17 -22.38
N GLU A 421 -23.47 26.41 -23.67
CA GLU A 421 -22.39 26.84 -24.57
C GLU A 421 -22.23 28.37 -24.46
N CYS A 422 -21.00 28.82 -24.24
CA CYS A 422 -20.44 30.13 -24.60
C CYS A 422 -19.01 29.88 -25.09
#